data_AF-A0A2V2LFC3-F1
#
_entry.id   AF-A0A2V2LFC3-F1
#
_cell.length_a   1.000
_cell.length_b   1.000
_cell.length_c   1.000
_cell.angle_alpha   90.00
_cell.angle_beta   90.00
_cell.angle_gamma   90.00
#
_symmetry.space_group_name_H-M   'P 1'
#
loop_
_entity.id
_entity.type
_entity.pdbx_description
1 polymer ?
#
loop_
_entity_poly.entity_id
_entity_poly.type
_entity_poly.pdbx_seq_one_letter_code
_entity_poly.pdbx_strand_id
1 'polypeptide(L)'
;MLPSTAMTLLRADPTTFLQTNGLTIDGGPANGDTVYCFGHSDQAHAWAAGVGGPNEVWKAGDAAAGGMGITETMMTGLRLQPAFNLQMIPNTTAVAYNAILHGHLTGAGADMMFTGTLTGCTIIIVANAARTDVRIAHLRPGGLRGGAFSEQERIRGSGQLNGQGATHLFGPSDYYHGTCGSNVMGIRVGGAWEIYAQVFVRNPRSVREVQRVL
;
A
#
# COMPACT_ATOMS: atom_id res chain seq x y z
N MET A 1 -16.50 -14.95 -6.36
CA MET A 1 -15.99 -15.21 -4.99
C MET A 1 -16.56 -14.15 -4.04
N LEU A 2 -16.97 -14.52 -2.83
CA LEU A 2 -17.46 -13.56 -1.83
C LEU A 2 -16.30 -12.75 -1.21
N PRO A 3 -16.48 -11.49 -0.81
CA PRO A 3 -15.42 -10.68 -0.17
C PRO A 3 -14.82 -11.32 1.08
N SER A 4 -15.60 -12.07 1.86
CA SER A 4 -15.11 -12.82 3.01
C SER A 4 -14.14 -13.93 2.60
N THR A 5 -14.42 -14.63 1.49
CA THR A 5 -13.51 -15.62 0.93
C THR A 5 -12.22 -14.97 0.44
N ALA A 6 -12.31 -13.79 -0.18
CA ALA A 6 -11.14 -13.03 -0.62
C ALA A 6 -10.22 -12.64 0.55
N MET A 7 -10.81 -12.15 1.65
CA MET A 7 -10.07 -11.88 2.89
C MET A 7 -9.42 -13.14 3.45
N THR A 8 -10.15 -14.26 3.50
CA THR A 8 -9.60 -15.53 3.99
C THR A 8 -8.40 -15.98 3.15
N LEU A 9 -8.50 -15.89 1.82
CA LEU A 9 -7.41 -16.25 0.92
C LEU A 9 -6.22 -15.30 1.04
N LEU A 10 -6.48 -13.99 1.11
CA LEU A 10 -5.46 -12.98 1.33
C LEU A 10 -4.70 -13.21 2.64
N ARG A 11 -5.36 -13.62 3.73
CA ARG A 11 -4.67 -13.92 5.01
C ARG A 11 -3.96 -15.27 5.01
N ALA A 12 -4.46 -16.23 4.23
CA ALA A 12 -3.87 -17.57 4.15
C ALA A 12 -2.62 -17.59 3.27
N ASP A 13 -2.65 -16.88 2.14
CA ASP A 13 -1.55 -16.75 1.20
C ASP A 13 -1.55 -15.36 0.54
N PRO A 14 -1.02 -14.33 1.24
CA PRO A 14 -0.99 -12.97 0.72
C PRO A 14 -0.25 -12.85 -0.61
N THR A 15 0.84 -13.60 -0.76
CA THR A 15 1.70 -13.51 -1.94
C THR A 15 0.96 -13.94 -3.19
N THR A 16 0.37 -15.16 -3.19
CA THR A 16 -0.35 -15.66 -4.35
C THR A 16 -1.63 -14.86 -4.60
N PHE A 17 -2.32 -14.41 -3.55
CA PHE A 17 -3.48 -13.55 -3.71
C PHE A 17 -3.10 -12.26 -4.44
N LEU A 18 -2.07 -11.54 -3.99
CA LEU A 18 -1.64 -10.27 -4.59
C LEU A 18 -0.96 -10.44 -5.96
N GLN A 19 -0.45 -11.63 -6.30
CA GLN A 19 0.04 -11.91 -7.64
C GLN A 19 -1.10 -12.01 -8.67
N THR A 20 -2.28 -12.44 -8.21
CA THR A 20 -3.46 -12.67 -9.05
C THR A 20 -4.49 -11.53 -8.97
N ASN A 21 -4.41 -10.67 -7.95
CA ASN A 21 -5.32 -9.57 -7.70
C ASN A 21 -4.57 -8.23 -7.68
N GLY A 22 -4.92 -7.28 -8.54
CA GLY A 22 -4.37 -5.93 -8.57
C GLY A 22 -4.88 -5.06 -7.41
N LEU A 23 -3.98 -4.33 -6.76
CA LEU A 23 -4.36 -3.29 -5.80
C LEU A 23 -4.59 -2.00 -6.57
N THR A 24 -5.79 -1.45 -6.45
CA THR A 24 -6.16 -0.20 -7.09
C THR A 24 -6.43 0.82 -5.98
N ILE A 25 -5.41 1.60 -5.64
CA ILE A 25 -5.47 2.59 -4.56
C ILE A 25 -5.12 3.95 -5.14
N ASP A 26 -6.10 4.83 -5.15
CA ASP A 26 -5.95 6.25 -5.41
C ASP A 26 -6.23 7.03 -4.10
N GLY A 27 -6.09 8.34 -4.15
CA GLY A 27 -6.51 9.23 -3.07
C GLY A 27 -5.39 10.07 -2.47
N GLY A 28 -5.79 11.23 -1.93
CA GLY A 28 -4.90 12.21 -1.32
C GLY A 28 -4.30 11.77 0.03
N PRO A 29 -3.43 12.60 0.62
CA PRO A 29 -2.85 12.33 1.93
C PRO A 29 -3.95 12.27 3.00
N ALA A 30 -4.21 11.09 3.53
CA ALA A 30 -5.14 10.87 4.64
C ALA A 30 -4.50 9.94 5.68
N ASN A 31 -4.83 10.12 6.96
CA ASN A 31 -4.36 9.26 8.05
C ASN A 31 -5.55 8.75 8.83
N GLY A 32 -5.64 7.44 9.03
CA GLY A 32 -6.66 6.87 9.91
C GLY A 32 -7.53 5.81 9.27
N ASP A 33 -8.60 5.49 9.97
CA ASP A 33 -9.50 4.41 9.61
C ASP A 33 -10.20 4.70 8.29
N THR A 34 -10.25 3.67 7.46
CA THR A 34 -10.93 3.65 6.18
C THR A 34 -11.56 2.28 5.98
N VAL A 35 -12.14 2.08 4.80
CA VAL A 35 -12.66 0.79 4.40
C VAL A 35 -12.19 0.49 2.98
N TYR A 36 -12.06 -0.78 2.69
CA TYR A 36 -11.70 -1.25 1.36
C TYR A 36 -12.65 -2.38 0.94
N CYS A 37 -12.65 -2.72 -0.34
CA CYS A 37 -13.47 -3.78 -0.89
C CYS A 37 -12.71 -4.59 -1.95
N PHE A 38 -13.27 -5.76 -2.27
CA PHE A 38 -12.79 -6.69 -3.28
C PHE A 38 -13.80 -6.79 -4.43
N GLY A 39 -13.33 -6.87 -5.67
CA GLY A 39 -14.21 -7.03 -6.84
C GLY A 39 -13.50 -6.98 -8.19
N HIS A 40 -14.23 -6.52 -9.22
CA HIS A 40 -13.75 -6.28 -10.59
C HIS A 40 -13.85 -4.82 -11.00
N SER A 41 -12.89 -4.36 -11.79
CA SER A 41 -13.06 -3.15 -12.61
C SER A 41 -13.77 -3.48 -13.92
N ASP A 42 -14.21 -2.44 -14.62
CA ASP A 42 -14.63 -2.58 -16.01
C ASP A 42 -13.43 -2.93 -16.92
N GLN A 43 -13.73 -3.31 -18.16
CA GLN A 43 -12.73 -3.69 -19.15
C GLN A 43 -11.73 -2.56 -19.48
N ALA A 44 -12.07 -1.29 -19.23
CA ALA A 44 -11.21 -0.13 -19.50
C ALA A 44 -10.16 0.10 -18.40
N HIS A 45 -10.43 -0.38 -17.18
CA HIS A 45 -9.56 -0.17 -16.01
C HIS A 45 -8.96 -1.46 -15.44
N ALA A 46 -9.30 -2.62 -16.02
CA ALA A 46 -8.85 -3.93 -15.56
C ALA A 46 -7.36 -4.20 -15.75
N TRP A 47 -6.77 -4.72 -14.67
CA TRP A 47 -5.41 -5.27 -14.67
C TRP A 47 -5.25 -6.53 -15.54
N ALA A 48 -6.35 -7.26 -15.75
CA ALA A 48 -6.62 -8.24 -16.81
C ALA A 48 -8.04 -8.81 -16.57
N ALA A 49 -8.81 -9.04 -17.63
CA ALA A 49 -10.19 -9.54 -17.51
C ALA A 49 -10.22 -11.02 -17.09
N GLY A 50 -10.40 -11.30 -15.79
CA GLY A 50 -10.76 -12.63 -15.30
C GLY A 50 -12.21 -12.67 -14.86
N VAL A 51 -13.09 -13.42 -15.52
CA VAL A 51 -14.50 -13.53 -15.12
C VAL A 51 -14.62 -14.57 -13.99
N GLY A 52 -14.98 -14.20 -12.74
CA GLY A 52 -15.37 -15.18 -11.70
C GLY A 52 -15.03 -14.94 -10.21
N GLY A 53 -14.20 -13.97 -9.85
CA GLY A 53 -13.78 -13.68 -8.44
C GLY A 53 -13.02 -12.36 -8.37
N PRO A 54 -12.68 -11.76 -7.21
CA PRO A 54 -12.00 -10.48 -7.24
C PRO A 54 -10.74 -10.59 -8.11
N ASN A 55 -10.53 -9.59 -8.95
CA ASN A 55 -9.23 -9.32 -9.58
C ASN A 55 -8.66 -8.01 -9.03
N GLU A 56 -9.45 -7.27 -8.26
CA GLU A 56 -9.07 -5.95 -7.76
C GLU A 56 -9.47 -5.75 -6.30
N VAL A 57 -8.64 -4.97 -5.63
CA VAL A 57 -8.83 -4.51 -4.26
C VAL A 57 -8.80 -2.99 -4.27
N TRP A 58 -9.79 -2.33 -3.67
CA TRP A 58 -9.89 -0.87 -3.69
C TRP A 58 -10.13 -0.28 -2.33
N LYS A 59 -9.55 0.89 -2.10
CA LYS A 59 -9.93 1.79 -1.02
C LYS A 59 -11.27 2.46 -1.36
N ALA A 60 -12.27 2.32 -0.48
CA ALA A 60 -13.65 2.71 -0.76
C ALA A 60 -13.88 4.24 -0.73
N GLY A 61 -12.95 5.02 -0.17
CA GLY A 61 -13.07 6.48 -0.04
C GLY A 61 -13.05 7.25 -1.37
N ASP A 62 -12.49 6.67 -2.44
CA ASP A 62 -12.43 7.30 -3.76
C ASP A 62 -13.56 6.87 -4.70
N ALA A 63 -14.30 5.81 -4.34
CA ALA A 63 -15.45 5.32 -5.11
C ALA A 63 -16.64 6.29 -5.12
N ALA A 64 -16.77 7.15 -4.10
CA ALA A 64 -17.85 8.15 -4.02
C ALA A 64 -17.52 9.47 -4.75
N ALA A 65 -16.25 9.71 -5.14
CA ALA A 65 -15.79 10.99 -5.69
C ALA A 65 -15.46 10.93 -7.20
N GLY A 66 -15.79 9.82 -7.88
CA GLY A 66 -15.50 9.65 -9.31
C GLY A 66 -14.03 9.36 -9.64
N GLY A 67 -13.20 9.12 -8.62
CA GLY A 67 -11.83 8.66 -8.81
C GLY A 67 -11.84 7.21 -9.31
N MET A 68 -11.49 7.02 -10.58
CA MET A 68 -11.41 5.75 -11.31
C MET A 68 -12.72 5.18 -11.86
N GLY A 69 -13.63 6.00 -12.41
CA GLY A 69 -14.69 5.49 -13.31
C GLY A 69 -15.55 4.35 -12.74
N ILE A 70 -15.62 4.24 -11.41
CA ILE A 70 -16.29 3.14 -10.72
C ILE A 70 -17.77 3.36 -10.94
N THR A 71 -18.41 2.49 -11.72
CA THR A 71 -19.85 2.55 -11.92
C THR A 71 -20.52 2.18 -10.60
N GLU A 72 -21.19 3.14 -9.96
CA GLU A 72 -21.88 3.03 -8.67
C GLU A 72 -22.85 1.84 -8.56
N THR A 73 -23.21 1.22 -9.68
CA THR A 73 -24.03 0.02 -9.79
C THR A 73 -23.41 -1.25 -9.16
N MET A 74 -22.14 -1.23 -8.74
CA MET A 74 -21.50 -2.35 -8.01
C MET A 74 -21.76 -2.33 -6.50
N MET A 75 -22.46 -1.33 -5.94
CA MET A 75 -22.63 -1.16 -4.49
C MET A 75 -23.59 -2.16 -3.81
N THR A 76 -24.46 -2.84 -4.56
CA THR A 76 -25.34 -3.88 -3.98
C THR A 76 -24.56 -5.18 -3.77
N GLY A 77 -23.81 -5.25 -2.66
CA GLY A 77 -23.08 -6.46 -2.25
C GLY A 77 -21.63 -6.25 -1.81
N LEU A 78 -21.10 -5.02 -1.87
CA LEU A 78 -19.76 -4.72 -1.37
C LEU A 78 -19.72 -4.81 0.16
N ARG A 79 -19.12 -5.88 0.68
CA ARG A 79 -18.79 -5.97 2.10
C ARG A 79 -17.48 -5.22 2.34
N LEU A 80 -17.62 -3.97 2.76
CA LEU A 80 -16.55 -3.11 3.23
C LEU A 80 -15.80 -3.79 4.38
N GLN A 81 -14.48 -3.75 4.32
CA GLN A 81 -13.61 -4.32 5.32
C GLN A 81 -12.78 -3.19 5.96
N PRO A 82 -12.66 -3.13 7.30
CA PRO A 82 -11.89 -2.09 7.97
C PRO A 82 -10.42 -2.13 7.58
N ALA A 83 -9.87 -0.98 7.19
CA ALA A 83 -8.45 -0.82 6.90
C ALA A 83 -7.92 0.50 7.46
N PHE A 84 -6.61 0.63 7.53
CA PHE A 84 -5.93 1.85 7.92
C PHE A 84 -5.30 2.50 6.68
N ASN A 85 -5.59 3.78 6.44
CA ASN A 85 -4.91 4.52 5.39
C ASN A 85 -3.64 5.16 5.94
N LEU A 86 -2.50 4.81 5.35
CA LEU A 86 -1.23 5.42 5.73
C LEU A 86 -1.10 6.83 5.12
N GLN A 87 -0.85 7.81 5.99
CA GLN A 87 -0.55 9.16 5.58
C GLN A 87 0.75 9.26 4.78
N MET A 88 0.63 9.85 3.59
CA MET A 88 1.78 10.34 2.84
C MET A 88 2.21 11.70 3.40
N ILE A 89 3.46 11.83 3.81
CA ILE A 89 4.08 13.11 4.15
C ILE A 89 4.40 13.84 2.83
N PRO A 90 3.71 14.95 2.51
CA PRO A 90 3.80 15.58 1.20
C PRO A 90 5.17 16.26 1.01
N ASN A 91 5.59 16.43 -0.23
CA ASN A 91 6.90 17.02 -0.59
C ASN A 91 7.05 18.52 -0.28
N THR A 92 5.99 19.15 0.21
CA THR A 92 5.95 20.51 0.74
C THR A 92 6.27 20.58 2.24
N THR A 93 6.24 19.46 2.96
CA THR A 93 6.58 19.39 4.39
C THR A 93 8.06 19.12 4.57
N ALA A 94 8.77 19.98 5.31
CA ALA A 94 10.15 19.70 5.71
C ALA A 94 10.21 18.47 6.64
N VAL A 95 11.23 17.63 6.48
CA VAL A 95 11.44 16.45 7.34
C VAL A 95 12.86 16.47 7.89
N ALA A 96 12.99 16.16 9.18
CA ALA A 96 14.27 15.80 9.76
C ALA A 96 14.50 14.32 9.46
N TYR A 97 15.46 14.01 8.59
CA TYR A 97 15.63 12.63 8.10
C TYR A 97 15.97 11.63 9.21
N ASN A 98 16.56 12.06 10.32
CA ASN A 98 16.87 11.25 11.49
C ASN A 98 15.71 11.12 12.51
N ALA A 99 14.58 11.78 12.26
CA ALA A 99 13.43 11.83 13.16
C ALA A 99 12.11 11.93 12.37
N ILE A 100 11.96 11.08 11.35
CA ILE A 100 10.77 11.07 10.50
C ILE A 100 9.57 10.59 11.33
N LEU A 101 8.44 11.29 11.22
CA LEU A 101 7.19 10.89 11.88
C LEU A 101 6.62 9.62 11.22
N HIS A 102 6.28 8.63 12.04
CA HIS A 102 5.67 7.38 11.59
C HIS A 102 4.21 7.29 12.04
N GLY A 103 3.37 6.73 11.19
CA GLY A 103 2.09 6.15 11.61
C GLY A 103 2.32 4.87 12.40
N HIS A 104 1.40 4.53 13.29
CA HIS A 104 1.54 3.39 14.21
C HIS A 104 0.46 2.34 13.93
N LEU A 105 0.91 1.16 13.49
CA LEU A 105 0.09 -0.03 13.34
C LEU A 105 0.27 -0.90 14.58
N THR A 106 -0.73 -0.87 15.46
CA THR A 106 -0.74 -1.70 16.67
C THR A 106 -1.29 -3.10 16.38
N GLY A 107 -1.27 -4.00 17.36
CA GLY A 107 -1.94 -5.31 17.28
C GLY A 107 -3.47 -5.26 17.37
N ALA A 108 -4.08 -4.10 17.61
CA ALA A 108 -5.53 -3.90 17.70
C ALA A 108 -6.05 -2.97 16.58
N GLY A 109 -7.36 -3.00 16.30
CA GLY A 109 -7.96 -2.17 15.24
C GLY A 109 -7.90 -2.83 13.86
N ALA A 110 -7.74 -2.03 12.80
CA ALA A 110 -7.75 -2.49 11.41
C ALA A 110 -6.81 -3.68 11.16
N ASP A 111 -7.27 -4.64 10.36
CA ASP A 111 -6.47 -5.81 9.98
C ASP A 111 -5.69 -5.62 8.67
N MET A 112 -5.89 -4.49 7.99
CA MET A 112 -5.07 -4.09 6.85
C MET A 112 -4.65 -2.64 6.92
N MET A 113 -3.58 -2.35 6.21
CA MET A 113 -3.12 -1.01 5.92
C MET A 113 -2.91 -0.89 4.41
N PHE A 114 -3.22 0.27 3.86
CA PHE A 114 -2.92 0.60 2.47
C PHE A 114 -2.20 1.94 2.38
N THR A 115 -1.29 2.04 1.43
CA THR A 115 -0.71 3.31 0.97
C THR A 115 -1.42 3.75 -0.30
N GLY A 116 -1.33 5.04 -0.65
CA GLY A 116 -1.57 5.45 -2.04
C GLY A 116 -0.58 4.79 -3.00
N THR A 117 -0.83 4.88 -4.31
CA THR A 117 0.12 4.42 -5.33
C THR A 117 1.47 5.14 -5.21
N LEU A 118 2.57 4.39 -5.10
CA LEU A 118 3.94 4.91 -5.05
C LEU A 118 4.45 5.18 -6.47
N THR A 119 4.70 6.46 -6.74
CA THR A 119 5.45 6.93 -7.91
C THR A 119 6.63 7.78 -7.45
N GLY A 120 7.76 7.14 -7.18
CA GLY A 120 8.95 7.78 -6.60
C GLY A 120 8.92 7.90 -5.08
N CYS A 121 7.80 7.57 -4.43
CA CYS A 121 7.68 7.59 -2.97
C CYS A 121 8.56 6.54 -2.28
N THR A 122 8.96 6.84 -1.04
CA THR A 122 9.72 5.93 -0.17
C THR A 122 8.89 5.58 1.06
N ILE A 123 8.92 4.31 1.45
CA ILE A 123 8.30 3.75 2.64
C ILE A 123 9.39 3.32 3.62
N ILE A 124 9.25 3.74 4.87
CA ILE A 124 10.12 3.33 5.98
C ILE A 124 9.29 2.51 6.94
N ILE A 125 9.74 1.32 7.29
CA ILE A 125 9.04 0.41 8.19
C ILE A 125 9.99 0.08 9.34
N VAL A 126 9.55 0.29 10.57
CA VAL A 126 10.25 -0.11 11.78
C VAL A 126 9.33 -1.06 12.54
N ALA A 127 9.81 -2.26 12.83
CA ALA A 127 9.03 -3.27 13.53
C ALA A 127 9.78 -3.86 14.72
N ASN A 128 9.05 -4.18 15.79
CA ASN A 128 9.58 -5.08 16.80
C ASN A 128 9.75 -6.51 16.25
N ALA A 129 10.53 -7.36 16.93
CA ALA A 129 10.80 -8.73 16.47
C ALA A 129 9.51 -9.57 16.28
N ALA A 130 8.47 -9.31 17.07
CA ALA A 130 7.19 -9.99 16.97
C ALA A 130 6.27 -9.43 15.87
N ARG A 131 6.62 -8.29 15.27
CA ARG A 131 5.82 -7.54 14.27
C ARG A 131 4.40 -7.18 14.75
N THR A 132 4.22 -7.05 16.06
CA THR A 132 2.96 -6.61 16.68
C THR A 132 2.92 -5.10 16.93
N ASP A 133 4.09 -4.45 16.85
CA ASP A 133 4.28 -3.00 16.89
C ASP A 133 5.06 -2.62 15.62
N VAL A 134 4.33 -2.10 14.63
CA VAL A 134 4.91 -1.64 13.36
C VAL A 134 4.68 -0.15 13.20
N ARG A 135 5.75 0.58 12.96
CA ARG A 135 5.74 2.01 12.66
C ARG A 135 6.09 2.18 11.20
N ILE A 136 5.31 2.95 10.46
CA ILE A 136 5.50 3.11 9.03
C ILE A 136 5.37 4.57 8.61
N ALA A 137 6.27 5.03 7.74
CA ALA A 137 6.24 6.37 7.16
C ALA A 137 6.20 6.27 5.63
N HIS A 138 5.38 7.11 5.00
CA HIS A 138 5.28 7.22 3.54
C HIS A 138 5.70 8.63 3.10
N LEU A 139 6.82 8.74 2.39
CA LEU A 139 7.39 10.01 1.98
C LEU A 139 7.24 10.20 0.48
N ARG A 140 6.70 11.36 0.10
CA ARG A 140 6.69 11.82 -1.28
C ARG A 140 7.97 12.61 -1.59
N PRO A 141 8.69 12.29 -2.67
CA PRO A 141 9.82 13.08 -3.11
C PRO A 141 9.37 14.36 -3.84
N GLY A 142 10.35 15.19 -4.17
CA GLY A 142 10.19 16.45 -4.90
C GLY A 142 10.22 17.66 -3.97
N GLY A 143 9.90 18.83 -4.53
CA GLY A 143 9.87 20.08 -3.78
C GLY A 143 11.16 20.32 -3.00
N LEU A 144 11.02 20.57 -1.69
CA LEU A 144 12.14 20.81 -0.77
C LEU A 144 13.04 19.58 -0.56
N ARG A 145 12.54 18.39 -0.92
CA ARG A 145 13.21 17.11 -0.68
C ARG A 145 13.95 16.59 -1.91
N GLY A 146 13.93 17.27 -3.05
CA GLY A 146 14.68 16.84 -4.25
C GLY A 146 14.16 15.54 -4.88
N GLY A 147 14.97 14.90 -5.73
CA GLY A 147 14.55 13.71 -6.50
C GLY A 147 14.30 12.45 -5.68
N ALA A 148 13.53 11.51 -6.24
CA ALA A 148 13.12 10.26 -5.61
C ALA A 148 14.30 9.43 -5.07
N PHE A 149 15.31 9.18 -5.91
CA PHE A 149 16.49 8.41 -5.50
C PHE A 149 17.34 9.15 -4.46
N SER A 150 17.51 10.48 -4.59
CA SER A 150 18.33 11.24 -3.63
C SER A 150 17.63 11.43 -2.28
N GLU A 151 16.30 11.37 -2.23
CA GLU A 151 15.54 11.28 -0.98
C GLU A 151 15.78 9.93 -0.29
N GLN A 152 15.69 8.82 -1.04
CA GLN A 152 15.92 7.47 -0.50
C GLN A 152 17.35 7.34 0.07
N GLU A 153 18.37 7.83 -0.63
CA GLU A 153 19.76 7.81 -0.14
C GLU A 153 19.98 8.68 1.11
N ARG A 154 19.32 9.83 1.20
CA ARG A 154 19.36 10.66 2.42
C ARG A 154 18.77 9.92 3.62
N ILE A 155 17.68 9.17 3.44
CA ILE A 155 17.11 8.34 4.50
C ILE A 155 18.11 7.26 4.92
N ARG A 156 18.75 6.56 3.97
CA ARG A 156 19.79 5.55 4.28
C ARG A 156 20.94 6.13 5.10
N GLY A 157 21.40 7.34 4.75
CA GLY A 157 22.50 8.03 5.45
C GLY A 157 22.13 8.77 6.74
N SER A 158 20.84 8.87 7.08
CA SER A 158 20.36 9.74 8.18
C SER A 158 20.45 9.15 9.57
N GLY A 159 20.74 7.85 9.68
CA GLY A 159 20.64 7.11 10.93
C GLY A 159 19.22 6.75 11.37
N GLN A 160 18.18 7.13 10.60
CA GLN A 160 16.79 6.68 10.81
C GLN A 160 16.65 5.16 10.88
N LEU A 161 17.53 4.45 10.17
CA LEU A 161 17.53 2.99 10.08
C LEU A 161 18.34 2.32 11.21
N ASN A 162 18.96 3.10 12.11
CA ASN A 162 19.84 2.60 13.18
C ASN A 162 19.08 2.34 14.49
N GLY A 163 17.75 2.38 14.50
CA GLY A 163 16.91 2.17 15.68
C GLY A 163 16.81 0.71 16.12
N GLN A 164 16.27 0.48 17.32
CA GLN A 164 16.02 -0.88 17.83
C GLN A 164 14.83 -1.52 17.10
N GLY A 165 15.10 -2.60 16.35
CA GLY A 165 14.10 -3.37 15.62
C GLY A 165 14.53 -3.68 14.19
N ALA A 166 13.71 -4.45 13.48
CA ALA A 166 13.89 -4.65 12.04
C ALA A 166 13.44 -3.38 11.32
N THR A 167 14.38 -2.69 10.66
CA THR A 167 14.08 -1.51 9.86
C THR A 167 14.22 -1.82 8.37
N HIS A 168 13.16 -1.57 7.62
CA HIS A 168 13.08 -1.81 6.19
C HIS A 168 12.83 -0.49 5.46
N LEU A 169 13.50 -0.33 4.32
CA LEU A 169 13.34 0.80 3.43
C LEU A 169 12.91 0.27 2.07
N PHE A 170 11.74 0.68 1.60
CA PHE A 170 11.21 0.31 0.29
C PHE A 170 10.90 1.57 -0.50
N GLY A 171 11.53 1.75 -1.65
CA GLY A 171 11.49 3.00 -2.40
C GLY A 171 11.83 2.82 -3.87
N PRO A 172 12.16 3.92 -4.58
CA PRO A 172 12.42 3.92 -6.01
C PRO A 172 13.43 2.87 -6.47
N SER A 173 14.50 2.63 -5.70
CA SER A 173 15.49 1.60 -6.03
C SER A 173 14.92 0.17 -6.02
N ASP A 174 13.78 -0.05 -5.38
CA ASP A 174 13.18 -1.37 -5.14
C ASP A 174 12.04 -1.69 -6.13
N TYR A 175 11.41 -0.68 -6.74
CA TYR A 175 10.27 -0.89 -7.67
C TYR A 175 10.33 -0.08 -8.97
N TYR A 176 11.20 0.93 -9.07
CA TYR A 176 11.20 1.86 -10.21
C TYR A 176 12.01 1.32 -11.39
N HIS A 177 11.44 0.34 -12.09
CA HIS A 177 11.98 -0.22 -13.33
C HIS A 177 11.36 0.45 -14.57
N GLY A 178 11.57 1.76 -14.72
CA GLY A 178 11.04 2.56 -15.84
C GLY A 178 9.58 2.95 -15.67
N THR A 179 8.66 2.23 -16.31
CA THR A 179 7.21 2.52 -16.28
C THR A 179 6.51 1.94 -15.05
N CYS A 180 7.25 1.33 -14.13
CA CYS A 180 6.68 0.65 -12.97
C CYS A 180 6.31 1.63 -11.84
N GLY A 181 5.24 1.29 -11.12
CA GLY A 181 4.86 1.85 -9.82
C GLY A 181 4.73 0.72 -8.80
N SER A 182 4.42 1.07 -7.55
CA SER A 182 4.14 0.07 -6.53
C SER A 182 2.98 0.49 -5.64
N ASN A 183 2.26 -0.48 -5.09
CA ASN A 183 1.35 -0.29 -3.97
C ASN A 183 1.92 -1.02 -2.77
N VAL A 184 1.82 -0.43 -1.58
CA VAL A 184 2.20 -1.11 -0.34
C VAL A 184 0.94 -1.40 0.48
N MET A 185 0.87 -2.63 0.98
CA MET A 185 -0.24 -3.17 1.76
C MET A 185 0.29 -3.87 3.00
N GLY A 186 -0.31 -3.58 4.15
CA GLY A 186 -0.13 -4.34 5.37
C GLY A 186 -1.30 -5.28 5.60
N ILE A 187 -1.04 -6.50 6.07
CA ILE A 187 -2.04 -7.49 6.44
C ILE A 187 -1.67 -8.04 7.82
N ARG A 188 -2.65 -8.09 8.73
CA ARG A 188 -2.48 -8.74 10.03
C ARG A 188 -2.77 -10.24 9.90
N VAL A 189 -1.74 -11.06 10.11
CA VAL A 189 -1.80 -12.52 10.07
C VAL A 189 -1.38 -13.06 11.44
N GLY A 190 -2.27 -13.79 12.11
CA GLY A 190 -1.99 -14.36 13.43
C GLY A 190 -1.60 -13.33 14.50
N GLY A 191 -2.07 -12.07 14.37
CA GLY A 191 -1.74 -10.96 15.28
C GLY A 191 -0.45 -10.22 14.94
N ALA A 192 0.34 -10.71 13.98
CA ALA A 192 1.54 -10.04 13.46
C ALA A 192 1.22 -9.30 12.15
N TRP A 193 1.87 -8.16 11.93
CA TRP A 193 1.81 -7.46 10.66
C TRP A 193 2.80 -8.03 9.66
N GLU A 194 2.32 -8.25 8.45
CA GLU A 194 3.11 -8.57 7.28
C GLU A 194 2.90 -7.46 6.25
N ILE A 195 3.98 -6.95 5.68
CA ILE A 195 3.90 -5.83 4.73
C ILE A 195 4.37 -6.31 3.36
N TYR A 196 3.54 -6.09 2.35
CA TYR A 196 3.75 -6.49 0.98
C TYR A 196 3.79 -5.28 0.06
N ALA A 197 4.67 -5.32 -0.92
CA ALA A 197 4.69 -4.39 -2.04
C ALA A 197 4.28 -5.12 -3.31
N GLN A 198 3.22 -4.64 -3.96
CA GLN A 198 2.83 -5.08 -5.29
C GLN A 198 3.43 -4.12 -6.31
N VAL A 199 4.42 -4.58 -7.09
CA VAL A 199 5.03 -3.80 -8.15
C VAL A 199 4.28 -4.07 -9.44
N PHE A 200 4.01 -3.00 -10.20
CA PHE A 200 3.19 -3.08 -11.39
C PHE A 200 3.66 -2.20 -12.52
N VAL A 201 3.47 -2.69 -13.75
CA VAL A 201 3.59 -1.87 -14.95
C VAL A 201 2.38 -0.93 -14.99
N ARG A 202 2.58 0.36 -15.31
CA ARG A 202 1.47 1.34 -15.35
C ARG A 202 0.63 1.30 -16.62
N ASN A 203 1.21 0.90 -17.76
CA ASN A 203 0.54 0.93 -19.05
C ASN A 203 1.06 -0.17 -20.02
N PRO A 204 0.26 -1.21 -20.34
CA PRO A 204 -1.01 -1.57 -19.67
C PRO A 204 -0.76 -1.92 -18.20
N ARG A 205 -1.79 -1.76 -17.35
CA ARG A 205 -1.65 -2.03 -15.92
C ARG A 205 -1.57 -3.52 -15.67
N SER A 206 -0.47 -4.03 -15.11
CA SER A 206 -0.30 -5.46 -14.82
C SER A 206 0.61 -5.69 -13.63
N VAL A 207 0.33 -6.73 -12.83
CA VAL A 207 1.19 -7.12 -11.71
C VAL A 207 2.47 -7.67 -12.28
N ARG A 208 3.59 -7.06 -11.92
CA ARG A 208 4.93 -7.52 -12.30
C ARG A 208 5.46 -8.50 -11.27
N GLU A 209 5.35 -8.15 -9.99
CA GLU A 209 5.82 -8.95 -8.89
C GLU A 209 5.18 -8.51 -7.57
N VAL A 210 5.27 -9.39 -6.57
CA VAL A 210 4.90 -9.12 -5.19
C VAL A 210 6.11 -9.39 -4.32
N GLN A 211 6.52 -8.40 -3.55
CA GLN A 211 7.64 -8.49 -2.62
C GLN A 211 7.10 -8.46 -1.19
N ARG A 212 7.60 -9.33 -0.32
CA ARG A 212 7.38 -9.21 1.12
C ARG A 212 8.45 -8.27 1.68
N VAL A 213 8.01 -7.15 2.25
CA VAL A 213 8.87 -6.11 2.83
C VAL A 213 9.09 -6.34 4.33
N LEU A 214 8.09 -6.89 5.04
CA LEU A 214 8.14 -7.26 6.48
C LEU A 214 7.43 -8.60 6.77
#